data_AF-A0A4U0TUN2-F1
#
_entry.id   AF-A0A4U0TUN2-F1
#
_cell.length_a   1.000
_cell.length_b   1.000
_cell.length_c   1.000
_cell.angle_alpha   90.00
_cell.angle_beta   90.00
_cell.angle_gamma   90.00
#
_symmetry.space_group_name_H-M   'P 1'
#
loop_
_entity.id
_entity.type
_entity.pdbx_description
1 polymer ?
#
loop_
_entity_poly.entity_id
_entity_poly.type
_entity_poly.pdbx_seq_one_letter_code
_entity_poly.pdbx_strand_id
1 'polypeptide(L)'
;MMPPEGSFMHWFLTDRKVHLYITLTILVGLTFSIWLQDFLTKTPYRDLLPPNSMLFSHPVTYFARWAEVYQMHIAYTSAETAERRKQKMDDVAKRSEYRRAHGMETEGIFGGWTAKSDAQELDATAREGGQTAVVAPEVDASPIAAPEAIAAADDTTYVDFEGKKQPAKKKWLGIW
;
A
#
# COMPACT_ATOMS: atom_id res chain seq x y z
N MET A 1 30.59 10.63 -36.23
CA MET A 1 31.57 9.73 -35.57
C MET A 1 31.19 9.64 -34.10
N MET A 2 31.10 8.42 -33.54
CA MET A 2 30.91 8.28 -32.10
C MET A 2 32.12 8.90 -31.39
N PRO A 3 31.94 9.61 -30.27
CA PRO A 3 33.04 10.15 -29.51
C PRO A 3 33.98 9.01 -29.07
N PRO A 4 35.30 9.27 -29.02
CA PRO A 4 36.29 8.26 -28.67
C PRO A 4 36.02 7.67 -27.28
N GLU A 5 36.35 6.38 -27.13
CA GLU A 5 36.24 5.66 -25.87
C GLU A 5 37.09 6.36 -24.80
N GLY A 6 36.50 6.60 -23.63
CA GLY A 6 37.11 7.39 -22.54
C GLY A 6 36.71 8.87 -22.50
N SER A 7 35.97 9.38 -23.50
CA SER A 7 35.34 10.70 -23.40
C SER A 7 34.06 10.66 -22.55
N PHE A 8 33.77 11.73 -21.80
CA PHE A 8 32.52 11.90 -21.05
C PHE A 8 31.28 11.64 -21.92
N MET A 9 31.31 12.11 -23.17
CA MET A 9 30.19 11.97 -24.11
C MET A 9 29.95 10.50 -24.48
N HIS A 10 31.01 9.70 -24.58
CA HIS A 10 30.90 8.27 -24.86
C HIS A 10 30.32 7.52 -23.66
N TRP A 11 30.75 7.86 -22.45
CA TRP A 11 30.22 7.29 -21.20
C TRP A 11 28.74 7.64 -20.97
N PHE A 12 28.38 8.92 -21.12
CA PHE A 12 27.00 9.38 -20.91
C PHE A 12 26.01 8.70 -21.87
N LEU A 13 26.36 8.55 -23.16
CA LEU A 13 25.48 7.95 -24.17
C LEU A 13 25.37 6.42 -24.05
N THR A 14 26.39 5.74 -23.53
CA THR A 14 26.46 4.27 -23.57
C THR A 14 26.12 3.63 -22.22
N ASP A 15 26.26 4.35 -21.10
CA ASP A 15 25.99 3.82 -19.77
C ASP A 15 24.48 3.78 -19.47
N ARG A 16 23.93 2.56 -19.37
CA ARG A 16 22.52 2.32 -19.05
C ARG A 16 22.14 2.81 -17.65
N LYS A 17 23.07 2.77 -16.68
CA LYS A 17 22.80 3.17 -15.30
C LYS A 17 22.50 4.66 -15.23
N VAL A 18 23.30 5.47 -15.93
CA VAL A 18 23.11 6.93 -15.98
C VAL A 18 21.72 7.28 -16.49
N HIS A 19 21.31 6.69 -17.61
CA HIS A 19 19.98 6.89 -18.18
C HIS A 19 18.86 6.43 -17.24
N LEU A 20 19.04 5.31 -16.55
CA LEU A 20 18.06 4.82 -15.58
C LEU A 20 17.94 5.76 -14.37
N TYR A 21 19.05 6.23 -13.82
CA TYR A 21 19.02 7.21 -12.72
C TYR A 21 18.37 8.52 -13.15
N ILE A 22 18.70 9.05 -14.33
CA ILE A 22 18.12 10.31 -14.83
C ILE A 22 16.61 10.16 -15.04
N THR A 23 16.19 9.11 -15.74
CA THR A 23 14.75 8.89 -15.96
C THR A 23 14.01 8.65 -14.65
N LEU A 24 14.53 7.79 -13.78
CA LEU A 24 13.92 7.49 -12.47
C LEU A 24 13.80 8.75 -11.59
N THR A 25 14.86 9.53 -11.47
CA THR A 25 14.84 10.76 -10.63
C THR A 25 13.87 11.80 -11.17
N ILE A 26 13.77 11.97 -12.49
CA ILE A 26 12.79 12.87 -13.12
C ILE A 26 11.37 12.38 -12.84
N LEU A 27 11.08 11.09 -13.04
CA LEU A 27 9.74 10.53 -12.79
C LEU A 27 9.32 10.66 -11.33
N VAL A 28 10.23 10.32 -10.41
CA VAL A 28 10.00 10.45 -8.96
C VAL A 28 9.82 11.91 -8.57
N GLY A 29 10.67 12.81 -9.07
CA GLY A 29 10.58 14.25 -8.80
C GLY A 29 9.28 14.87 -9.29
N LEU A 30 8.82 14.51 -10.50
CA LEU A 30 7.55 15.00 -11.04
C LEU A 30 6.36 14.52 -10.20
N THR A 31 6.35 13.24 -9.85
CA THR A 31 5.30 12.64 -9.01
C THR A 31 5.26 13.29 -7.64
N PHE A 32 6.43 13.48 -7.02
CA PHE A 32 6.56 14.15 -5.73
C PHE A 32 6.11 15.62 -5.79
N SER A 33 6.42 16.34 -6.87
CA SER A 33 5.97 17.73 -7.06
C SER A 33 4.45 17.83 -7.16
N ILE A 34 3.81 16.92 -7.90
CA ILE A 34 2.35 16.88 -8.02
C ILE A 34 1.72 16.57 -6.65
N TRP A 35 2.25 15.57 -5.94
CA TRP A 35 1.78 15.22 -4.60
C TRP A 35 1.94 16.38 -3.61
N LEU A 36 3.08 17.07 -3.62
CA LEU A 36 3.34 18.20 -2.75
C LEU A 36 2.40 19.38 -3.05
N GLN A 37 2.16 19.65 -4.33
CA GLN A 37 1.21 20.69 -4.76
C GLN A 37 -0.23 20.34 -4.37
N ASP A 38 -0.62 19.07 -4.48
CA ASP A 38 -1.92 18.58 -4.05
C ASP A 38 -2.13 18.78 -2.54
N PHE A 39 -1.12 18.39 -1.75
CA PHE A 39 -1.11 18.62 -0.31
C PHE A 39 -1.24 20.11 0.03
N LEU A 40 -0.42 20.99 -0.56
CA LEU A 40 -0.42 22.42 -0.26
C LEU A 40 -1.70 23.16 -0.68
N THR A 41 -2.49 22.59 -1.59
CA THR A 41 -3.75 23.18 -2.08
C THR A 41 -4.98 22.64 -1.34
N LYS A 42 -4.98 21.37 -0.93
CA LYS A 42 -6.12 20.74 -0.24
C LYS A 42 -6.02 20.78 1.28
N THR A 43 -4.83 20.96 1.84
CA THR A 43 -4.66 20.90 3.30
C THR A 43 -5.29 22.13 3.98
N PRO A 44 -6.14 21.92 5.00
CA PRO A 44 -6.66 23.02 5.83
C PRO A 44 -5.60 23.55 6.81
N TYR A 45 -4.50 22.82 7.02
CA TYR A 45 -3.45 23.13 8.01
C TYR A 45 -2.24 23.86 7.42
N ARG A 46 -2.44 24.60 6.33
CA ARG A 46 -1.36 25.28 5.59
C ARG A 46 -0.56 26.25 6.46
N ASP A 47 -1.25 26.95 7.36
CA ASP A 47 -0.64 27.97 8.22
C ASP A 47 0.24 27.39 9.34
N LEU A 48 0.10 26.10 9.62
CA LEU A 48 0.91 25.39 10.62
C LEU A 48 2.25 24.89 10.04
N LEU A 49 2.48 25.06 8.74
CA LEU A 49 3.72 24.63 8.11
C LEU A 49 4.91 25.46 8.60
N PRO A 50 6.06 24.83 8.89
CA PRO A 50 7.24 25.55 9.31
C PRO A 50 7.74 26.49 8.19
N PRO A 51 8.28 27.67 8.51
CA PRO A 51 8.80 28.59 7.52
C PRO A 51 10.04 27.99 6.82
N ASN A 52 10.16 28.21 5.51
CA ASN A 52 11.27 27.67 4.70
C ASN A 52 12.66 28.10 5.20
N SER A 53 12.76 29.23 5.90
CA SER A 53 14.02 29.70 6.51
C SER A 53 14.52 28.78 7.63
N MET A 54 13.63 28.07 8.32
CA MET A 54 13.99 27.15 9.42
C MET A 54 14.72 25.89 8.90
N LEU A 55 14.59 25.57 7.61
CA LEU A 55 15.25 24.41 7.00
C LEU A 55 16.77 24.48 7.14
N PHE A 56 17.36 25.68 7.01
CA PHE A 56 18.81 25.87 7.10
C PHE A 56 19.33 25.95 8.55
N SER A 57 18.52 26.42 9.49
CA SER A 57 18.94 26.54 10.89
C SER A 57 18.73 25.26 11.69
N HIS A 58 17.57 24.60 11.51
CA HIS A 58 17.18 23.39 12.24
C HIS A 58 16.45 22.41 11.30
N PRO A 59 17.19 21.68 10.45
CA PRO A 59 16.60 20.79 9.45
C PRO A 59 15.77 19.66 10.09
N VAL A 60 16.24 19.10 11.20
CA VAL A 60 15.56 17.97 11.87
C VAL A 60 14.19 18.40 12.41
N THR A 61 14.11 19.56 13.07
CA THR A 61 12.84 20.06 13.61
C THR A 61 11.89 20.52 12.51
N TYR A 62 12.43 21.02 11.40
CA TYR A 62 11.65 21.38 10.22
C TYR A 62 10.88 20.17 9.67
N PHE A 63 11.58 19.05 9.43
CA PHE A 63 10.93 17.83 8.94
C PHE A 63 9.99 17.21 9.97
N ALA A 64 10.33 17.24 11.27
CA ALA A 64 9.45 16.75 12.32
C ALA A 64 8.11 17.51 12.36
N ARG A 65 8.15 18.85 12.31
CA ARG A 65 6.93 19.67 12.23
C ARG A 65 6.14 19.42 10.96
N TRP A 66 6.83 19.25 9.83
CA TRP A 66 6.17 18.93 8.56
C TRP A 66 5.43 17.59 8.64
N ALA A 67 6.05 16.58 9.26
CA ALA A 67 5.43 15.27 9.49
C ALA A 67 4.21 15.35 10.43
N GLU A 68 4.27 16.17 11.47
CA GLU A 68 3.14 16.41 12.37
C GLU A 68 1.93 17.00 11.62
N VAL A 69 2.15 18.04 10.81
CA VAL A 69 1.09 18.65 9.98
C VAL A 69 0.54 17.65 8.97
N TYR A 70 1.41 16.83 8.37
CA TYR A 70 1.00 15.78 7.45
C TYR A 70 0.13 14.72 8.14
N GLN A 71 0.47 14.33 9.38
CA GLN A 71 -0.36 13.42 10.18
C GLN A 71 -1.75 14.01 10.45
N MET A 72 -1.85 15.31 10.77
CA MET A 72 -3.13 16.00 10.93
C MET A 72 -3.95 16.00 9.63
N HIS A 73 -3.31 16.20 8.48
CA HIS A 73 -3.97 16.13 7.17
C HIS A 73 -4.52 14.73 6.87
N ILE A 74 -3.77 13.68 7.19
CA ILE A 74 -4.24 12.29 7.07
C ILE A 74 -5.42 12.04 8.00
N ALA A 75 -5.34 12.47 9.26
CA ALA A 75 -6.41 12.32 10.24
C ALA A 75 -7.71 13.02 9.77
N TYR A 76 -7.59 14.22 9.20
CA TYR A 76 -8.72 14.94 8.62
C TYR A 76 -9.34 14.19 7.44
N THR A 77 -8.52 13.76 6.49
CA THR A 77 -8.98 13.04 5.29
C THR A 77 -9.61 11.69 5.65
N SER A 78 -9.07 11.00 6.66
CA SER A 78 -9.61 9.73 7.12
C SER A 78 -10.94 9.91 7.83
N ALA A 79 -11.10 10.95 8.64
CA ALA A 79 -12.37 11.31 9.28
C ALA A 79 -13.45 11.65 8.24
N GLU A 80 -13.13 12.50 7.26
CA GLU A 80 -14.05 12.84 6.16
C GLU A 80 -14.46 11.59 5.36
N THR A 81 -13.51 10.68 5.11
CA THR A 81 -13.80 9.43 4.40
C THR A 81 -14.62 8.46 5.25
N ALA A 82 -14.42 8.44 6.57
CA ALA A 82 -15.23 7.64 7.49
C ALA A 82 -16.68 8.15 7.54
N GLU A 83 -16.88 9.47 7.61
CA GLU A 83 -18.22 10.07 7.56
C GLU A 83 -18.94 9.77 6.25
N ARG A 84 -18.26 9.92 5.10
CA ARG A 84 -18.82 9.56 3.79
C ARG A 84 -19.21 8.08 3.71
N ARG A 85 -18.41 7.19 4.29
CA ARG A 85 -18.73 5.75 4.35
C ARG A 85 -19.91 5.49 5.27
N LYS A 86 -19.97 6.14 6.42
CA LYS A 86 -21.10 6.03 7.36
C LYS A 86 -22.41 6.46 6.70
N GLN A 87 -22.43 7.60 6.01
CA GLN A 87 -23.62 8.07 5.29
C GLN A 87 -24.12 7.03 4.26
N LYS A 88 -23.21 6.40 3.50
CA LYS A 88 -23.57 5.35 2.54
C LYS A 88 -24.13 4.10 3.23
N MET A 89 -23.56 3.70 4.37
CA MET A 89 -24.04 2.55 5.14
C MET A 89 -25.41 2.84 5.74
N ASP A 90 -25.62 4.03 6.31
CA ASP A 90 -26.90 4.48 6.86
C ASP A 90 -27.99 4.48 5.77
N ASP A 91 -27.66 4.91 4.55
CA ASP A 91 -28.59 4.86 3.42
C ASP A 91 -28.93 3.43 3.00
N VAL A 92 -27.97 2.51 3.02
CA VAL A 92 -28.21 1.09 2.73
C VAL A 92 -29.08 0.46 3.83
N ALA A 93 -28.80 0.77 5.10
CA ALA A 93 -29.58 0.30 6.25
C ALA A 93 -31.03 0.79 6.20
N LYS A 94 -31.27 2.08 5.93
CA LYS A 94 -32.64 2.59 5.73
C LYS A 94 -33.38 1.88 4.61
N ARG A 95 -32.68 1.57 3.50
CA ARG A 95 -33.28 0.83 2.38
C ARG A 95 -33.59 -0.61 2.74
N SER A 96 -32.75 -1.29 3.52
CA SER A 96 -33.03 -2.66 3.96
C SER A 96 -34.18 -2.69 4.96
N GLU A 97 -34.21 -1.76 5.92
CA GLU A 97 -35.32 -1.57 6.87
C GLU A 97 -36.65 -1.28 6.15
N TYR A 98 -36.64 -0.39 5.15
CA TYR A 98 -37.82 -0.10 4.35
C TYR A 98 -38.36 -1.34 3.63
N ARG A 99 -37.47 -2.15 3.02
CA ARG A 99 -37.87 -3.41 2.38
C ARG A 99 -38.47 -4.39 3.38
N ARG A 100 -37.82 -4.54 4.54
CA ARG A 100 -38.26 -5.41 5.64
C ARG A 100 -39.63 -5.03 6.19
N ALA A 101 -39.89 -3.74 6.33
CA ALA A 101 -41.17 -3.24 6.85
C ALA A 101 -42.33 -3.42 5.86
N HIS A 102 -42.04 -3.47 4.56
CA HIS A 102 -43.04 -3.60 3.51
C HIS A 102 -43.18 -5.04 2.97
N GLY A 103 -42.55 -6.03 3.62
CA GLY A 103 -42.62 -7.44 3.21
C GLY A 103 -42.01 -7.71 1.83
N MET A 104 -41.09 -6.84 1.38
CA MET A 104 -40.41 -6.97 0.08
C MET A 104 -39.05 -7.69 0.21
N GLU A 105 -38.75 -8.23 1.38
CA GLU A 105 -37.63 -9.15 1.57
C GLU A 105 -37.79 -10.38 0.65
N THR A 106 -37.01 -10.41 -0.43
CA THR A 106 -36.85 -11.62 -1.22
C THR A 106 -36.01 -12.61 -0.40
N GLU A 107 -36.65 -13.40 0.45
CA GLU A 107 -36.06 -14.62 1.02
C GLU A 107 -35.77 -15.70 -0.05
N GLY A 108 -36.17 -15.46 -1.30
CA GLY A 108 -36.01 -16.38 -2.42
C GLY A 108 -34.68 -16.27 -3.16
N ILE A 109 -33.77 -17.23 -2.88
CA ILE A 109 -32.80 -17.86 -3.80
C ILE A 109 -31.66 -16.99 -4.37
N PHE A 110 -31.79 -15.67 -4.56
CA PHE A 110 -30.71 -14.78 -5.03
C PHE A 110 -30.17 -13.81 -3.96
N GLY A 111 -30.68 -13.87 -2.72
CA GLY A 111 -30.24 -13.04 -1.59
C GLY A 111 -29.26 -13.71 -0.61
N GLY A 112 -28.84 -14.96 -0.88
CA GLY A 112 -28.11 -15.81 0.06
C GLY A 112 -26.63 -15.50 0.28
N TRP A 113 -26.03 -14.59 -0.49
CA TRP A 113 -24.61 -14.24 -0.32
C TRP A 113 -24.38 -13.13 0.72
N THR A 114 -25.42 -12.40 1.16
CA THR A 114 -25.28 -11.27 2.11
C THR A 114 -26.03 -11.45 3.44
N ALA A 115 -26.95 -12.43 3.56
CA ALA A 115 -27.75 -12.57 4.79
C ALA A 115 -27.10 -13.46 5.89
N LYS A 116 -26.06 -14.24 5.57
CA LYS A 116 -25.45 -15.17 6.53
C LYS A 116 -24.44 -14.52 7.48
N SER A 117 -23.85 -13.38 7.15
CA SER A 117 -22.93 -12.67 8.05
C SER A 117 -23.66 -11.98 9.20
N ASP A 118 -24.76 -11.29 8.90
CA ASP A 118 -25.41 -10.40 9.86
C ASP A 118 -26.21 -11.17 10.92
N ALA A 119 -26.78 -12.32 10.57
CA ALA A 119 -27.48 -13.19 11.52
C ALA A 119 -26.52 -13.99 12.44
N GLN A 120 -25.27 -14.20 11.99
CA GLN A 120 -24.26 -14.94 12.77
C GLN A 120 -23.48 -14.03 13.73
N GLU A 121 -23.27 -12.76 13.40
CA GLU A 121 -22.66 -11.77 14.31
C GLU A 121 -23.60 -11.33 15.44
N LEU A 122 -24.92 -11.25 15.19
CA LEU A 122 -25.90 -10.87 16.21
C LEU A 122 -26.16 -11.99 17.25
N ASP A 123 -25.91 -13.27 16.91
CA ASP A 123 -26.00 -14.39 17.85
C ASP A 123 -24.68 -14.59 18.65
N ALA A 124 -23.52 -14.30 18.04
CA ALA A 124 -22.22 -14.36 18.71
C ALA A 124 -22.09 -13.27 19.79
N THR A 125 -22.57 -12.05 19.53
CA THR A 125 -22.54 -10.95 20.50
C THR A 125 -23.53 -11.09 21.65
N ALA A 126 -24.56 -11.93 21.52
CA ALA A 126 -25.53 -12.22 22.58
C ALA A 126 -25.10 -13.36 23.53
N ARG A 127 -24.13 -14.21 23.12
CA ARG A 127 -23.66 -15.36 23.93
C ARG A 127 -22.39 -15.10 24.74
N GLU A 128 -21.63 -14.06 24.47
CA GLU A 128 -20.31 -13.83 25.10
C GLU A 128 -20.31 -12.73 26.17
N GLY A 129 -21.26 -12.81 27.09
CA GLY A 129 -21.08 -12.23 28.42
C GLY A 129 -20.22 -13.13 29.31
N GLY A 130 -18.89 -13.12 29.14
CA GLY A 130 -17.99 -13.67 30.17
C GLY A 130 -16.66 -14.27 29.71
N GLN A 131 -15.57 -13.67 30.21
CA GLN A 131 -14.20 -14.19 30.40
C GLN A 131 -13.17 -14.07 29.25
N THR A 132 -12.28 -13.10 29.48
CA THR A 132 -10.83 -13.05 29.19
C THR A 132 -10.17 -14.31 28.64
N ALA A 133 -9.59 -14.20 27.43
CA ALA A 133 -8.40 -14.94 27.03
C ALA A 133 -7.59 -14.12 26.00
N VAL A 134 -6.30 -13.98 26.28
CA VAL A 134 -5.28 -13.29 25.49
C VAL A 134 -4.77 -14.22 24.39
N VAL A 135 -4.83 -13.84 23.11
CA VAL A 135 -4.00 -14.45 22.04
C VAL A 135 -3.64 -13.41 20.97
N ALA A 136 -2.37 -13.43 20.56
CA ALA A 136 -1.65 -12.54 19.64
C ALA A 136 -2.07 -12.70 18.15
N PRO A 137 -1.64 -11.80 17.22
CA PRO A 137 -2.21 -11.72 15.88
C PRO A 137 -1.60 -12.77 14.94
N GLU A 138 -2.49 -13.57 14.35
CA GLU A 138 -2.18 -14.50 13.27
C GLU A 138 -2.18 -13.74 11.93
N VAL A 139 -1.04 -13.82 11.25
CA VAL A 139 -0.78 -13.20 9.95
C VAL A 139 -1.34 -14.07 8.83
N ASP A 140 -2.22 -13.45 8.05
CA ASP A 140 -2.88 -13.97 6.86
C ASP A 140 -1.86 -14.32 5.76
N ALA A 141 -1.70 -15.62 5.47
CA ALA A 141 -0.87 -16.14 4.39
C ALA A 141 -1.76 -16.89 3.38
N SER A 142 -1.86 -16.33 2.18
CA SER A 142 -2.59 -16.88 1.02
C SER A 142 -1.87 -18.12 0.43
N PRO A 143 -2.59 -19.11 -0.14
CA PRO A 143 -2.05 -20.44 -0.44
C PRO A 143 -1.30 -20.48 -1.78
N ILE A 144 -0.02 -20.85 -1.75
CA ILE A 144 0.76 -21.20 -2.94
C ILE A 144 0.97 -22.71 -2.97
N ALA A 145 0.71 -23.26 -4.15
CA ALA A 145 0.62 -24.68 -4.47
C ALA A 145 1.82 -25.53 -4.00
N ALA A 146 1.51 -26.74 -3.53
CA ALA A 146 2.48 -27.78 -3.18
C ALA A 146 3.26 -28.26 -4.41
N PRO A 147 4.60 -28.32 -4.36
CA PRO A 147 5.40 -29.01 -5.35
C PRO A 147 5.74 -30.43 -4.86
N GLU A 148 5.02 -31.43 -5.36
CA GLU A 148 5.52 -32.80 -5.40
C GLU A 148 6.26 -33.02 -6.74
N ALA A 149 7.59 -33.13 -6.66
CA ALA A 149 8.44 -34.04 -7.45
C ALA A 149 9.89 -33.51 -7.41
N ILE A 150 10.65 -33.97 -6.43
CA ILE A 150 12.11 -33.85 -6.43
C ILE A 150 12.65 -34.89 -7.44
N ALA A 151 13.22 -34.43 -8.54
CA ALA A 151 14.17 -35.20 -9.32
C ALA A 151 15.50 -34.43 -9.31
N ALA A 152 16.50 -35.07 -8.72
CA ALA A 152 17.86 -34.62 -8.48
C ALA A 152 18.45 -33.72 -9.58
N ALA A 153 18.84 -32.50 -9.20
CA ALA A 153 19.78 -31.69 -9.97
C ALA A 153 20.55 -30.77 -9.01
N ASP A 154 21.88 -30.78 -9.12
CA ASP A 154 22.83 -30.14 -8.23
C ASP A 154 22.53 -28.64 -7.98
N ASP A 155 22.45 -28.27 -6.70
CA ASP A 155 22.02 -26.96 -6.16
C ASP A 155 23.01 -25.80 -6.39
N THR A 156 23.82 -25.84 -7.47
CA THR A 156 24.93 -24.89 -7.68
C THR A 156 24.92 -24.14 -9.02
N THR A 157 23.96 -24.42 -9.91
CA THR A 157 23.86 -23.73 -11.21
C THR A 157 22.42 -23.43 -11.61
N TYR A 158 22.16 -22.19 -12.02
CA TYR A 158 20.89 -21.76 -12.62
C TYR A 158 21.11 -21.43 -14.11
N VAL A 159 20.05 -21.60 -14.91
CA VAL A 159 20.05 -21.35 -16.36
C VAL A 159 19.34 -20.04 -16.62
N ASP A 160 20.07 -19.04 -17.13
CA ASP A 160 19.49 -17.74 -17.49
C ASP A 160 18.57 -17.85 -18.72
N PHE A 161 17.77 -16.81 -18.99
CA PHE A 161 16.88 -16.72 -20.16
C PHE A 161 17.57 -16.91 -21.53
N GLU A 162 18.90 -16.77 -21.61
CA GLU A 162 19.69 -17.07 -22.81
C GLU A 162 20.32 -18.49 -22.83
N GLY A 163 19.93 -19.37 -21.91
CA GLY A 163 20.35 -20.77 -21.89
C GLY A 163 21.78 -21.03 -21.40
N LYS A 164 22.49 -20.02 -20.88
CA LYS A 164 23.86 -20.16 -20.37
C LYS A 164 23.83 -20.55 -18.88
N LYS A 165 24.63 -21.55 -18.50
CA LYS A 165 24.79 -22.02 -17.11
C LYS A 165 25.75 -21.08 -16.36
N GLN A 166 25.26 -20.38 -15.34
CA GLN A 166 26.09 -19.55 -14.47
C GLN A 166 26.17 -20.12 -13.05
N PRO A 167 27.33 -19.96 -12.36
CA PRO A 167 27.46 -20.39 -10.97
C PRO A 167 26.60 -19.49 -10.08
N ALA A 168 25.78 -20.10 -9.21
CA ALA A 168 24.93 -19.37 -8.28
C ALA A 168 25.80 -18.50 -7.34
N LYS A 169 25.59 -17.18 -7.38
CA LYS A 169 26.34 -16.23 -6.53
C LYS A 169 25.99 -16.51 -5.06
N LYS A 170 27.02 -16.60 -4.21
CA LYS A 170 26.87 -16.94 -2.79
C LYS A 170 25.91 -15.97 -2.10
N LYS A 171 24.92 -16.54 -1.41
CA LYS A 171 23.88 -15.84 -0.65
C LYS A 171 24.52 -15.00 0.45
N TRP A 172 24.61 -13.69 0.27
CA TRP A 172 24.94 -12.76 1.33
C TRP A 172 23.63 -12.12 1.79
N LEU A 173 23.25 -12.37 3.05
CA LEU A 173 22.07 -11.82 3.73
C LEU A 173 20.70 -12.47 3.45
N GLY A 174 20.65 -13.79 3.30
CA GLY A 174 19.50 -14.61 3.74
C GLY A 174 18.09 -14.25 3.25
N ILE A 175 17.94 -13.62 2.08
CA ILE A 175 16.63 -13.29 1.50
C ILE A 175 16.63 -13.81 0.06
N TRP A 176 15.48 -14.40 -0.30
CA TRP A 176 15.19 -15.30 -1.42
C TRP A 176 15.58 -14.76 -2.80
#